data_AF-A0A4Y2A4W4-F1
#
_entry.id   AF-A0A4Y2A4W4-F1
#
_cell.length_a   1.000
_cell.length_b   1.000
_cell.length_c   1.000
_cell.angle_alpha   90.00
_cell.angle_beta   90.00
_cell.angle_gamma   90.00
#
_symmetry.space_group_name_H-M   'P 1'
#
loop_
_entity.id
_entity.type
_entity.pdbx_description
1 polymer ?
#
loop_
_entity_poly.entity_id
_entity_poly.type
_entity_poly.pdbx_seq_one_letter_code
_entity_poly.pdbx_strand_id
1 'polypeptide(L)'
;MQLISKFEELCKLDKEIEGLIDIDSLEDEILTREEYRDKFIIWKTHAECYIESVSSIAIRNSAETQLQNVTLPLNSLVSSVLTNQLRLPKLPLEYFPGKDIGSFPSIWARFKSAVHENSNLNDVDKFSYLKSVVTSDAEIAIRGLTLTPENYAKAVKILEDRFGRQERIVDCHMNRLLNLTPVRKSFDVIALRNLYDQLEVNIRGLESLGITPDSYSCLLFPIIMKAIPPDLALEYNRKHEKKNNPKSLI
;
A
#
# COMPACT_ATOMS: atom_id res chain seq x y z
N MET A 1 -27.30 -49.85 -47.40
CA MET A 1 -27.38 -48.72 -48.34
C MET A 1 -27.81 -47.40 -47.68
N GLN A 2 -28.83 -47.35 -46.80
CA GLN A 2 -29.30 -46.08 -46.20
C GLN A 2 -28.26 -45.31 -45.37
N LEU A 3 -27.38 -46.01 -44.63
CA LEU A 3 -26.36 -45.35 -43.80
C LEU A 3 -25.28 -44.63 -44.62
N ILE A 4 -24.90 -45.22 -45.76
CA ILE A 4 -23.89 -44.65 -46.67
C ILE A 4 -24.47 -43.40 -47.35
N SER A 5 -25.74 -43.45 -47.77
CA SER A 5 -26.45 -42.29 -48.34
C SER A 5 -26.54 -41.13 -47.34
N LYS A 6 -26.83 -41.41 -46.07
CA LYS A 6 -26.89 -40.37 -45.03
C LYS A 6 -25.52 -39.79 -44.69
N PHE A 7 -24.47 -40.60 -44.71
CA PHE A 7 -23.10 -40.13 -44.51
C PHE A 7 -22.66 -39.20 -45.65
N GLU A 8 -23.06 -39.52 -46.88
CA GLU A 8 -22.75 -38.71 -48.06
C GLU A 8 -23.51 -37.38 -48.07
N GLU A 9 -24.75 -37.34 -47.57
CA GLU A 9 -25.47 -36.09 -47.31
C GLU A 9 -24.80 -35.24 -46.22
N LEU A 10 -24.36 -35.88 -45.13
CA LEU A 10 -23.61 -35.21 -44.06
C LEU A 10 -22.32 -34.57 -44.58
N CYS A 11 -21.55 -35.27 -45.42
CA CYS A 11 -20.34 -34.71 -46.02
C CYS A 11 -20.61 -33.56 -47.00
N LYS A 12 -21.79 -33.51 -47.64
CA LYS A 12 -22.17 -32.38 -48.49
C LYS A 12 -22.53 -31.16 -47.65
N LEU A 13 -23.32 -31.36 -46.60
CA LEU A 13 -23.67 -30.32 -45.62
C LEU A 13 -22.42 -29.74 -44.94
N ASP A 14 -21.48 -30.59 -44.55
CA ASP A 14 -20.24 -30.17 -43.89
C ASP A 14 -19.40 -29.25 -44.80
N LYS A 15 -19.24 -29.62 -46.07
CA LYS A 15 -18.54 -28.79 -47.07
C LYS A 15 -19.27 -27.48 -47.40
N GLU A 16 -20.61 -27.49 -47.37
CA GLU A 16 -21.41 -26.29 -47.56
C GLU A 16 -21.26 -25.33 -46.38
N ILE A 17 -21.17 -25.86 -45.15
CA ILE A 17 -20.90 -25.10 -43.93
C ILE A 17 -19.48 -24.54 -43.94
N GLU A 18 -18.47 -25.35 -44.29
CA GLU A 18 -17.07 -24.89 -44.42
C GLU A 18 -16.91 -23.77 -45.45
N GLY A 19 -17.68 -23.77 -46.54
CA GLY A 19 -17.65 -22.73 -47.57
C GLY A 19 -18.35 -21.42 -47.18
N LEU A 20 -19.19 -21.43 -46.14
CA LEU A 20 -19.92 -20.27 -45.63
C LEU A 20 -19.24 -19.60 -44.42
N ILE A 21 -18.24 -20.25 -43.84
CA ILE A 21 -17.51 -19.76 -42.67
C ILE A 21 -16.21 -19.11 -43.14
N ASP A 22 -16.15 -17.78 -43.03
CA ASP A 22 -14.89 -17.06 -43.16
C ASP A 22 -14.05 -17.30 -41.89
N ILE A 23 -12.91 -17.97 -42.05
CA ILE A 23 -12.04 -18.38 -40.94
C ILE A 23 -11.49 -17.16 -40.20
N ASP A 24 -11.17 -16.09 -40.93
CA ASP A 24 -10.66 -14.84 -40.35
C ASP A 24 -11.74 -14.14 -39.51
N SER A 25 -12.99 -14.08 -40.00
CA SER A 25 -14.13 -13.59 -39.22
C SER A 25 -14.41 -14.43 -37.97
N LEU A 26 -14.18 -15.74 -38.01
CA LEU A 26 -14.38 -16.61 -36.85
C LEU A 26 -13.25 -16.44 -35.82
N GLU A 27 -12.01 -16.22 -36.28
CA GLU A 27 -10.87 -15.93 -35.41
C GLU A 27 -11.06 -14.60 -34.67
N ASP A 28 -11.53 -13.56 -35.37
CA ASP A 28 -11.90 -12.28 -34.77
C ASP A 28 -13.05 -12.43 -33.75
N GLU A 29 -14.08 -13.23 -34.05
CA GLU A 29 -15.20 -13.50 -33.12
C GLU A 29 -14.72 -14.24 -31.85
N ILE A 30 -13.82 -15.22 -31.99
CA ILE A 30 -13.21 -15.94 -30.87
C ILE A 30 -12.38 -14.97 -30.01
N LEU A 31 -11.57 -14.11 -30.62
CA LEU A 31 -10.74 -13.14 -29.90
C LEU A 31 -11.62 -12.16 -29.12
N THR A 32 -12.66 -11.61 -29.77
CA THR A 32 -13.60 -10.68 -29.15
C THR A 32 -14.33 -11.36 -27.98
N ARG A 33 -14.71 -12.63 -28.13
CA ARG A 33 -15.35 -13.42 -27.07
C ARG A 33 -14.43 -13.62 -25.86
N GLU A 34 -13.15 -13.92 -26.06
CA GLU A 34 -12.18 -14.05 -24.97
C GLU A 34 -11.96 -12.70 -24.26
N GLU A 35 -11.92 -11.57 -24.99
CA GLU A 35 -11.85 -10.24 -24.35
C GLU A 35 -13.07 -9.95 -23.45
N TYR A 36 -14.28 -10.32 -23.90
CA TYR A 36 -15.49 -10.17 -23.08
C TYR A 36 -15.47 -11.10 -21.88
N ARG A 37 -14.94 -12.32 -22.02
CA ARG A 37 -14.77 -13.27 -20.93
C ARG A 37 -13.83 -12.73 -19.86
N ASP A 38 -12.72 -12.11 -20.25
CA ASP A 38 -11.77 -11.49 -19.32
C ASP A 38 -12.39 -10.32 -18.56
N LYS A 39 -13.11 -9.43 -19.27
CA LYS A 39 -13.87 -8.33 -18.62
C LYS A 39 -14.91 -8.86 -17.64
N PHE A 40 -15.62 -9.93 -18.01
CA PHE A 40 -16.59 -10.58 -17.14
C PHE A 40 -15.95 -11.17 -15.88
N ILE A 41 -14.80 -11.86 -16.01
CA ILE A 41 -14.06 -12.41 -14.87
C ILE A 41 -13.64 -11.29 -13.92
N ILE A 42 -13.07 -10.19 -14.43
CA ILE A 42 -12.64 -9.05 -13.62
C ILE A 42 -13.82 -8.46 -12.85
N TRP A 43 -14.94 -8.21 -13.51
CA TRP A 43 -16.13 -7.65 -12.87
C TRP A 43 -16.75 -8.62 -11.86
N LYS A 44 -16.76 -9.92 -12.15
CA LYS A 44 -17.19 -10.94 -11.20
C LYS A 44 -16.31 -10.94 -9.95
N THR A 45 -14.99 -10.94 -10.10
CA THR A 45 -14.04 -10.89 -8.99
C THR A 45 -14.19 -9.60 -8.17
N HIS A 46 -14.39 -8.45 -8.82
CA HIS A 46 -14.68 -7.19 -8.12
C HIS A 46 -15.95 -7.28 -7.28
N ALA A 47 -17.03 -7.86 -7.81
CA ALA A 47 -18.28 -8.04 -7.09
C ALA A 47 -18.12 -9.02 -5.90
N GLU A 48 -17.41 -10.13 -6.09
CA GLU A 48 -17.11 -11.11 -5.04
C GLU A 48 -16.28 -10.48 -3.91
N CYS A 49 -15.20 -9.76 -4.24
CA CYS A 49 -14.39 -9.04 -3.25
C CYS A 49 -15.19 -7.96 -2.50
N TYR A 50 -16.09 -7.26 -3.18
CA TYR A 50 -16.95 -6.27 -2.54
C TYR A 50 -17.89 -6.93 -1.53
N ILE A 51 -18.55 -8.04 -1.91
CA ILE A 51 -19.44 -8.81 -1.01
C ILE A 51 -18.65 -9.37 0.18
N GLU A 52 -17.46 -9.92 -0.02
CA GLU A 52 -16.58 -10.40 1.05
C GLU A 52 -16.15 -9.27 1.99
N SER A 53 -15.81 -8.10 1.45
CA SER A 53 -15.44 -6.94 2.26
C SER A 53 -16.59 -6.44 3.14
N VAL A 54 -17.81 -6.37 2.59
CA VAL A 54 -19.01 -5.94 3.31
C VAL A 54 -19.42 -6.98 4.37
N SER A 55 -19.35 -8.27 4.03
CA SER A 55 -19.63 -9.36 4.97
C SER A 55 -18.63 -9.41 6.12
N SER A 56 -17.35 -9.14 5.84
CA SER A 56 -16.28 -9.06 6.86
C SER A 56 -16.47 -7.85 7.81
N ILE A 57 -16.98 -6.73 7.30
CA ILE A 57 -17.34 -5.55 8.11
C ILE A 57 -18.52 -5.86 9.05
N ALA A 58 -19.53 -6.60 8.59
CA ALA A 58 -20.68 -6.97 9.41
C ALA A 58 -20.32 -7.88 10.60
N ILE A 59 -19.32 -8.76 10.44
CA ILE A 59 -18.81 -9.63 11.52
C ILE A 59 -17.97 -8.85 12.54
N ARG A 60 -17.21 -7.83 12.12
CA ARG A 60 -16.47 -6.96 13.06
C ARG A 60 -17.41 -6.16 13.96
N ASN A 61 -18.50 -5.63 13.41
CA ASN A 61 -19.44 -4.79 14.15
C ASN A 61 -20.25 -5.58 15.21
N SER A 62 -20.53 -6.86 14.97
CA SER A 62 -21.23 -7.71 15.94
C SER A 62 -20.36 -8.15 17.12
N ALA A 63 -19.04 -8.31 16.92
CA ALA A 63 -18.10 -8.67 17.99
C ALA A 63 -17.78 -7.50 18.94
N GLU A 64 -17.83 -6.25 18.48
CA GLU A 64 -17.54 -5.05 19.30
C GLU A 64 -18.73 -4.62 20.21
N THR A 65 -19.95 -5.16 20.00
CA THR A 65 -21.17 -4.69 20.70
C THR A 65 -21.47 -5.41 22.04
N GLN A 66 -20.68 -6.39 22.49
CA GLN A 66 -21.01 -7.22 23.67
C GLN A 66 -20.16 -7.00 24.95
N LEU A 67 -19.30 -5.98 25.05
CA LEU A 67 -18.40 -5.82 26.21
C LEU A 67 -18.60 -4.58 27.09
N GLN A 68 -19.74 -3.87 27.05
CA GLN A 68 -19.85 -2.63 27.83
C GLN A 68 -21.23 -2.34 28.46
N ASN A 69 -21.79 -3.32 29.17
CA ASN A 69 -22.95 -3.09 30.03
C ASN A 69 -22.65 -3.49 31.49
N VAL A 70 -21.99 -2.60 32.24
CA VAL A 70 -22.08 -2.55 33.71
C VAL A 70 -22.41 -1.12 34.10
N THR A 71 -23.69 -0.88 34.41
CA THR A 71 -24.24 0.40 34.87
C THR A 71 -24.07 0.54 36.38
N LEU A 72 -23.44 1.63 36.82
CA LEU A 72 -23.64 2.22 38.15
C LEU A 72 -23.95 3.71 37.96
N PRO A 73 -24.92 4.30 38.70
CA PRO A 73 -25.35 5.66 38.46
C PRO A 73 -24.47 6.66 39.22
N LEU A 74 -24.06 7.75 38.57
CA LEU A 74 -23.49 8.90 39.27
C LEU A 74 -24.07 10.21 38.75
N ASN A 75 -24.86 10.85 39.61
CA ASN A 75 -25.12 12.29 39.60
C ASN A 75 -23.78 13.03 39.67
N SER A 76 -23.56 13.99 38.78
CA SER A 76 -23.14 15.34 39.21
C SER A 76 -23.17 16.31 38.03
N LEU A 77 -23.97 17.36 38.23
CA LEU A 77 -23.97 18.59 37.47
C LEU A 77 -22.64 19.31 37.68
N VAL A 78 -21.91 19.61 36.60
CA VAL A 78 -21.06 20.81 36.57
C VAL A 78 -21.02 21.37 35.15
N SER A 79 -21.54 22.59 35.08
CA SER A 79 -21.68 23.43 33.90
C SER A 79 -20.35 23.80 33.25
N SER A 80 -20.43 23.92 31.93
CA SER A 80 -19.84 24.98 31.09
C SER A 80 -18.36 25.33 31.27
N VAL A 81 -17.55 24.91 30.29
CA VAL A 81 -16.69 25.85 29.56
C VAL A 81 -16.78 25.52 28.07
N LEU A 82 -17.25 26.50 27.30
CA LEU A 82 -17.24 26.54 25.86
C LEU A 82 -15.78 26.49 25.38
N THR A 83 -15.36 25.34 24.87
CA THR A 83 -14.38 25.30 23.79
C THR A 83 -15.01 24.44 22.70
N ASN A 84 -15.36 25.06 21.57
CA ASN A 84 -15.71 24.39 20.32
C ASN A 84 -14.47 23.71 19.72
N GLN A 85 -13.79 22.88 20.50
CA GLN A 85 -12.88 21.89 19.94
C GLN A 85 -13.77 20.74 19.51
N LEU A 86 -13.97 20.60 18.20
CA LEU A 86 -14.43 19.36 17.59
C LEU A 86 -13.67 18.21 18.29
N ARG A 87 -14.36 17.48 19.17
CA ARG A 87 -13.75 16.38 19.91
C ARG A 87 -13.59 15.22 18.94
N LEU A 88 -12.54 15.31 18.13
CA LEU A 88 -12.00 14.20 17.38
C LEU A 88 -11.74 13.06 18.38
N PRO A 89 -12.04 11.80 18.01
CA PRO A 89 -11.69 10.66 18.85
C PRO A 89 -10.19 10.74 19.19
N LYS A 90 -9.84 10.44 20.45
CA LYS A 90 -8.45 10.50 20.92
C LYS A 90 -7.59 9.61 20.02
N LEU A 91 -6.70 10.20 19.22
CA LEU A 91 -5.77 9.42 18.40
C LEU A 91 -4.85 8.64 19.35
N PRO A 92 -4.84 7.29 19.31
CA PRO A 92 -3.91 6.51 20.14
C PRO A 92 -2.48 6.86 19.73
N LEU A 93 -1.55 7.03 20.65
CA LEU A 93 -0.14 7.19 20.26
C LEU A 93 0.36 5.83 19.72
N GLU A 94 0.97 5.85 18.54
CA GLU A 94 1.54 4.65 17.94
C GLU A 94 2.88 4.32 18.55
N TYR A 95 3.08 3.06 18.93
CA TYR A 95 4.35 2.61 19.50
C TYR A 95 5.49 2.70 18.48
N PHE A 96 6.63 3.21 18.92
CA PHE A 96 7.83 3.33 18.09
C PHE A 96 8.91 2.34 18.55
N PRO A 97 9.13 1.23 17.82
CA PRO A 97 10.15 0.24 18.18
C PRO A 97 11.58 0.65 17.80
N GLY A 98 11.77 1.71 17.00
CA GLY A 98 13.10 2.16 16.56
C GLY A 98 13.70 1.43 15.35
N LYS A 99 13.11 0.32 14.90
CA LYS A 99 13.62 -0.46 13.75
C LYS A 99 13.37 0.21 12.40
N ASP A 100 12.20 0.82 12.22
CA ASP A 100 11.84 1.50 10.97
C ASP A 100 12.13 2.99 11.08
N ILE A 101 13.35 3.37 10.70
CA ILE A 101 13.81 4.76 10.76
C ILE A 101 13.01 5.63 9.77
N GLY A 102 12.52 5.06 8.66
CA GLY A 102 11.72 5.75 7.65
C GLY A 102 10.40 6.33 8.16
N SER A 103 9.77 5.72 9.16
CA SER A 103 8.53 6.21 9.76
C SER A 103 8.72 7.21 10.91
N PHE A 104 9.97 7.40 11.37
CA PHE A 104 10.25 8.31 12.48
C PHE A 104 9.70 9.74 12.27
N PRO A 105 9.83 10.38 11.09
CA PRO A 105 9.29 11.72 10.89
C PRO A 105 7.78 11.82 11.12
N SER A 106 7.01 10.83 10.64
CA SER A 106 5.55 10.77 10.79
C SER A 106 5.16 10.58 12.26
N ILE A 107 5.82 9.63 12.93
CA ILE A 107 5.59 9.32 14.35
C ILE A 107 5.95 10.53 15.22
N TRP A 108 7.10 11.16 14.94
CA TRP A 108 7.54 12.35 15.65
C TRP A 108 6.57 13.51 15.45
N ALA A 109 6.09 13.77 14.22
CA ALA A 109 5.10 14.81 13.95
C ALA A 109 3.81 14.59 14.76
N ARG A 110 3.32 13.35 14.84
CA ARG A 110 2.14 12.98 15.64
C ARG A 110 2.38 13.18 17.13
N PHE A 111 3.50 12.69 17.66
CA PHE A 111 3.87 12.87 19.07
C PHE A 111 4.04 14.36 19.40
N LYS A 112 4.64 15.11 18.48
CA LYS A 112 4.90 16.54 18.64
C LYS A 112 3.61 17.32 18.79
N SER A 113 2.65 17.09 17.90
CA SER A 113 1.34 17.73 17.93
C SER A 113 0.49 17.31 19.14
N ALA A 114 0.53 16.03 19.53
CA ALA A 114 -0.32 15.52 20.62
C ALA A 114 0.22 15.82 22.03
N VAL A 115 1.54 15.78 22.20
CA VAL A 115 2.20 15.78 23.52
C VAL A 115 3.22 16.91 23.65
N HIS A 116 4.17 17.05 22.72
CA HIS A 116 5.29 17.99 22.86
C HIS A 116 4.84 19.46 22.88
N GLU A 117 3.97 19.84 21.95
CA GLU A 117 3.42 21.19 21.79
C GLU A 117 2.22 21.47 22.71
N ASN A 118 1.74 20.46 23.44
CA ASN A 118 0.62 20.61 24.37
C ASN A 118 1.06 21.39 25.62
N SER A 119 0.52 22.59 25.79
CA SER A 119 0.83 23.49 26.92
C SER A 119 0.20 23.05 28.24
N ASN A 120 -0.76 22.11 28.22
CA ASN A 120 -1.42 21.61 29.43
C ASN A 120 -0.62 20.50 30.14
N LEU A 121 0.45 20.01 29.53
CA LEU A 121 1.31 18.95 30.09
C LEU A 121 2.64 19.55 30.55
N ASN A 122 3.09 19.16 31.73
CA ASN A 122 4.45 19.46 32.18
C ASN A 122 5.47 18.49 31.52
N ASP A 123 6.75 18.82 31.60
CA ASP A 123 7.81 18.04 30.94
C ASP A 123 7.97 16.63 31.53
N VAL A 124 7.63 16.42 32.80
CA VAL A 124 7.66 15.10 33.45
C VAL A 124 6.58 14.19 32.87
N ASP A 125 5.36 14.72 32.69
CA ASP A 125 4.24 14.01 32.08
C ASP A 125 4.52 13.72 30.61
N LYS A 126 5.06 14.72 29.87
CA LYS A 126 5.51 14.52 28.49
C LYS A 126 6.56 13.43 28.38
N PHE A 127 7.49 13.35 29.34
CA PHE A 127 8.50 12.31 29.36
C PHE A 127 7.90 10.93 29.69
N SER A 128 6.93 10.88 30.61
CA SER A 128 6.21 9.65 30.92
C SER A 128 5.50 9.09 29.67
N TYR A 129 4.80 9.96 28.93
CA TYR A 129 4.20 9.61 27.65
C TYR A 129 5.25 9.15 26.63
N LEU A 130 6.36 9.87 26.49
CA LEU A 130 7.43 9.49 25.58
C LEU A 130 7.92 8.06 25.87
N LYS A 131 8.18 7.73 27.14
CA LYS A 131 8.60 6.38 27.57
C LYS A 131 7.54 5.31 27.34
N SER A 132 6.25 5.65 27.35
CA SER A 132 5.18 4.69 27.01
C SER A 132 5.06 4.40 25.53
N VAL A 133 5.51 5.34 24.68
CA VAL A 133 5.36 5.25 23.23
C VAL A 133 6.61 4.64 22.60
N VAL A 134 7.80 4.95 23.11
CA VAL A 134 9.02 4.31 22.61
C VAL A 134 9.16 2.90 23.17
N THR A 135 9.56 1.98 22.31
CA THR A 135 9.76 0.57 22.65
C THR A 135 11.07 0.07 22.06
N SER A 136 11.57 -1.08 22.54
CA SER A 136 12.71 -1.79 21.94
C SER A 136 13.94 -0.90 21.74
N ASP A 137 14.45 -0.71 20.52
CA ASP A 137 15.67 0.06 20.24
C ASP A 137 15.57 1.53 20.65
N ALA A 138 14.39 2.12 20.50
CA ALA A 138 14.13 3.51 20.88
C ALA A 138 14.06 3.67 22.41
N GLU A 139 13.47 2.70 23.11
CA GLU A 139 13.46 2.66 24.57
C GLU A 139 14.89 2.50 25.13
N ILE A 140 15.67 1.58 24.55
CA ILE A 140 17.07 1.36 24.95
C ILE A 140 17.89 2.66 24.83
N ALA A 141 17.60 3.51 23.84
CA ALA A 141 18.28 4.79 23.65
C ALA A 141 18.12 5.75 24.85
N ILE A 142 16.97 5.73 25.51
CA ILE A 142 16.62 6.68 26.58
C ILE A 142 16.46 6.04 27.96
N ARG A 143 16.62 4.71 28.07
CA ARG A 143 16.39 3.94 29.30
C ARG A 143 17.21 4.42 30.49
N GLY A 144 18.43 4.93 30.26
CA GLY A 144 19.32 5.45 31.31
C GLY A 144 18.89 6.80 31.91
N LEU A 145 17.86 7.45 31.37
CA LEU A 145 17.40 8.75 31.82
C LEU A 145 16.30 8.62 32.89
N THR A 146 16.51 9.31 34.02
CA THR A 146 15.52 9.42 35.11
C THR A 146 14.43 10.42 34.74
N LEU A 147 13.20 10.16 35.19
CA LEU A 147 12.00 10.95 34.88
C LEU A 147 12.07 12.34 35.53
N THR A 148 12.75 13.27 34.87
CA THR A 148 13.00 14.64 35.31
C THR A 148 12.85 15.59 34.11
N PRO A 149 12.46 16.86 34.33
CA PRO A 149 12.29 17.84 33.25
C PRO A 149 13.56 18.02 32.40
N GLU A 150 14.73 18.08 33.03
CA GLU A 150 16.01 18.30 32.35
C GLU A 150 16.37 17.12 31.44
N ASN A 151 15.98 15.91 31.84
CA ASN A 151 16.23 14.71 31.06
C ASN A 151 15.21 14.52 29.94
N TYR A 152 14.03 15.13 29.98
CA TYR A 152 13.08 15.11 28.87
C TYR A 152 13.70 15.73 27.60
N ALA A 153 14.26 16.94 27.72
CA ALA A 153 14.93 17.61 26.62
C ALA A 153 16.10 16.77 26.06
N LYS A 154 16.87 16.11 26.94
CA LYS A 154 17.93 15.18 26.53
C LYS A 154 17.38 13.94 25.81
N ALA A 155 16.28 13.37 26.29
CA ALA A 155 15.65 12.19 25.69
C ALA A 155 15.17 12.49 24.27
N VAL A 156 14.49 13.63 24.07
CA VAL A 156 14.04 14.09 22.75
C VAL A 156 15.23 14.25 21.81
N LYS A 157 16.28 14.95 22.26
CA LYS A 157 17.48 15.15 21.47
C LYS A 157 18.16 13.84 21.08
N ILE A 158 18.25 12.87 22.00
CA ILE A 158 18.82 11.54 21.69
C ILE A 158 18.00 10.82 20.62
N LEU A 159 16.67 10.90 20.67
CA LEU A 159 15.80 10.26 19.68
C LEU A 159 15.92 10.94 18.31
N GLU A 160 15.92 12.27 18.26
CA GLU A 160 16.14 13.04 17.02
C GLU A 160 17.54 12.77 16.45
N ASP A 161 18.59 12.80 17.28
CA ASP A 161 19.96 12.54 16.86
C ASP A 161 20.15 11.09 16.39
N ARG A 162 19.39 10.12 16.91
CA ARG A 162 19.56 8.71 16.53
C ARG A 162 18.66 8.29 15.36
N PHE A 163 17.41 8.73 15.35
CA PHE A 163 16.37 8.28 14.41
C PHE A 163 15.88 9.38 13.46
N GLY A 164 16.08 10.66 13.79
CA GLY A 164 15.67 11.81 13.00
C GLY A 164 16.70 12.33 11.99
N ARG A 165 17.86 11.68 11.87
CA ARG A 165 18.87 12.08 10.87
C ARG A 165 18.33 11.89 9.45
N GLN A 166 18.13 12.99 8.75
CA GLN A 166 17.63 13.00 7.38
C GLN A 166 18.44 12.06 6.47
N GLU A 167 19.77 12.11 6.52
CA GLU A 167 20.65 11.22 5.76
C GLU A 167 20.33 9.73 5.97
N ARG A 168 20.10 9.31 7.22
CA ARG A 168 19.77 7.90 7.54
C ARG A 168 18.38 7.50 7.06
N ILE A 169 17.43 8.43 7.08
CA ILE A 169 16.07 8.22 6.58
C ILE A 169 16.12 8.06 5.06
N VAL A 170 16.88 8.91 4.37
CA VAL A 170 17.13 8.82 2.93
C VAL A 170 17.78 7.48 2.59
N ASP A 171 18.85 7.11 3.29
CA ASP A 171 19.52 5.82 3.10
C ASP A 171 18.56 4.65 3.33
N CYS A 172 17.65 4.74 4.30
CA CYS A 172 16.65 3.71 4.55
C CYS A 172 15.72 3.51 3.34
N HIS A 173 15.16 4.61 2.80
CA HIS A 173 14.32 4.56 1.60
C HIS A 173 15.09 4.09 0.37
N MET A 174 16.31 4.59 0.17
CA MET A 174 17.16 4.16 -0.94
C MET A 174 17.52 2.68 -0.84
N ASN A 175 17.93 2.19 0.33
CA ASN A 175 18.23 0.76 0.50
C ASN A 175 17.02 -0.13 0.24
N ARG A 176 15.80 0.31 0.58
CA ARG A 176 14.57 -0.42 0.24
C ARG A 176 14.35 -0.49 -1.27
N LEU A 177 14.58 0.63 -1.98
CA LEU A 177 14.47 0.70 -3.43
C LEU A 177 15.56 -0.09 -4.16
N LEU A 178 16.76 -0.20 -3.58
CA LEU A 178 17.85 -1.01 -4.14
C LEU A 178 17.65 -2.51 -3.90
N ASN A 179 16.94 -2.88 -2.84
CA ASN A 179 16.70 -4.27 -2.43
C ASN A 179 15.24 -4.72 -2.66
N LEU A 180 14.62 -4.24 -3.74
CA LEU A 180 13.26 -4.65 -4.11
C LEU A 180 13.22 -6.16 -4.40
N THR A 181 12.16 -6.81 -3.93
CA THR A 181 11.91 -8.22 -4.21
C THR A 181 11.41 -8.39 -5.65
N PRO A 182 12.15 -9.08 -6.54
CA PRO A 182 11.71 -9.25 -7.92
C PRO A 182 10.48 -10.15 -8.03
N VAL A 183 9.52 -9.74 -8.86
CA VAL A 183 8.35 -10.53 -9.22
C VAL A 183 8.67 -11.34 -10.47
N ARG A 184 8.54 -12.65 -10.38
CA ARG A 184 8.92 -13.57 -11.48
C ARG A 184 7.76 -13.90 -12.42
N LYS A 185 6.53 -13.84 -11.92
CA LYS A 185 5.32 -14.31 -12.62
C LYS A 185 4.39 -13.13 -12.82
N SER A 186 4.02 -12.84 -14.06
CA SER A 186 3.11 -11.74 -14.40
C SER A 186 1.68 -11.93 -13.92
N PHE A 187 1.23 -13.17 -13.77
CA PHE A 187 -0.08 -13.47 -13.19
C PHE A 187 -0.15 -13.31 -11.66
N ASP A 188 0.99 -13.10 -10.98
CA ASP A 188 1.00 -12.81 -9.55
C ASP A 188 0.73 -11.31 -9.30
N VAL A 189 -0.53 -10.95 -9.46
CA VAL A 189 -1.01 -9.56 -9.34
C VAL A 189 -0.80 -9.02 -7.93
N ILE A 190 -0.82 -9.88 -6.90
CA ILE A 190 -0.59 -9.48 -5.51
C ILE A 190 0.87 -9.07 -5.32
N ALA A 191 1.82 -9.88 -5.81
CA ALA A 191 3.24 -9.53 -5.76
C ALA A 191 3.56 -8.26 -6.56
N LEU A 192 2.94 -8.08 -7.74
CA LEU A 192 3.07 -6.86 -8.54
C LEU A 192 2.54 -5.62 -7.80
N ARG A 193 1.37 -5.72 -7.17
CA ARG A 193 0.80 -4.61 -6.37
C ARG A 193 1.72 -4.27 -5.20
N ASN A 194 2.21 -5.27 -4.47
CA ASN A 194 3.14 -5.05 -3.37
C ASN A 194 4.45 -4.41 -3.83
N LEU A 195 4.98 -4.77 -5.00
CA LEU A 195 6.15 -4.13 -5.59
C LEU A 195 5.87 -2.64 -5.89
N TYR A 196 4.73 -2.35 -6.50
CA TYR A 196 4.29 -0.98 -6.78
C TYR A 196 4.13 -0.15 -5.49
N ASP A 197 3.44 -0.69 -4.49
CA ASP A 197 3.23 -0.01 -3.21
C ASP A 197 4.57 0.27 -2.50
N GLN A 198 5.52 -0.67 -2.56
CA GLN A 198 6.87 -0.46 -2.02
C GLN A 198 7.63 0.64 -2.76
N LEU A 199 7.56 0.68 -4.09
CA LEU A 199 8.16 1.76 -4.88
C LEU A 199 7.57 3.11 -4.48
N GLU A 200 6.24 3.20 -4.47
CA GLU A 200 5.50 4.43 -4.24
C GLU A 200 5.74 4.98 -2.83
N VAL A 201 5.71 4.12 -1.80
CA VAL A 201 5.95 4.53 -0.41
C VAL A 201 7.36 5.10 -0.24
N ASN A 202 8.38 4.47 -0.84
CA ASN A 202 9.75 4.96 -0.70
C ASN A 202 10.04 6.19 -1.56
N ILE A 203 9.47 6.28 -2.77
CA ILE A 203 9.58 7.48 -3.63
C ILE A 203 8.93 8.68 -2.94
N ARG A 204 7.68 8.56 -2.46
CA ARG A 204 7.01 9.63 -1.71
C ARG A 204 7.76 10.00 -0.43
N GLY A 205 8.37 9.02 0.23
CA GLY A 205 9.25 9.24 1.38
C GLY A 205 10.44 10.14 1.01
N LEU A 206 11.14 9.84 -0.08
CA LEU A 206 12.26 10.66 -0.58
C LEU A 206 11.81 12.07 -1.02
N GLU A 207 10.67 12.18 -1.71
CA GLU A 207 10.10 13.47 -2.11
C GLU A 207 9.74 14.35 -0.91
N SER A 208 9.19 13.76 0.16
CA SER A 208 8.88 14.49 1.40
C SER A 208 10.12 15.05 2.11
N LEU A 209 11.30 14.47 1.83
CA LEU A 209 12.60 14.94 2.31
C LEU A 209 13.28 15.92 1.34
N GLY A 210 12.60 16.28 0.24
CA GLY A 210 13.10 17.22 -0.77
C GLY A 210 14.02 16.61 -1.83
N ILE A 211 14.10 15.28 -1.94
CA ILE A 211 14.91 14.61 -2.96
C ILE A 211 14.09 14.45 -4.23
N THR A 212 14.60 14.98 -5.33
CA THR A 212 13.92 14.90 -6.63
C THR A 212 14.15 13.54 -7.32
N PRO A 213 13.16 13.02 -8.05
CA PRO A 213 13.29 11.80 -8.84
C PRO A 213 14.45 11.82 -9.83
N ASP A 214 14.82 12.98 -10.36
CA ASP A 214 15.93 13.13 -11.30
C ASP A 214 17.28 12.69 -10.70
N SER A 215 17.45 12.81 -9.38
CA SER A 215 18.69 12.48 -8.69
C SER A 215 18.97 10.98 -8.61
N TYR A 216 17.94 10.14 -8.64
CA TYR A 216 18.05 8.69 -8.44
C TYR A 216 17.41 7.84 -9.56
N SER A 217 16.60 8.44 -10.43
CA SER A 217 15.86 7.74 -11.49
C SER A 217 16.75 6.94 -12.43
N CYS A 218 17.92 7.46 -12.80
CA CYS A 218 18.87 6.78 -13.68
C CYS A 218 19.40 5.46 -13.07
N LEU A 219 19.55 5.41 -11.75
CA LEU A 219 19.98 4.22 -11.01
C LEU A 219 18.81 3.28 -10.73
N LEU A 220 17.64 3.81 -10.37
CA LEU A 220 16.48 2.99 -10.02
C LEU A 220 15.84 2.33 -11.23
N PHE A 221 15.82 2.99 -12.39
CA PHE A 221 15.22 2.45 -13.61
C PHE A 221 15.71 1.02 -13.95
N PRO A 222 17.02 0.73 -14.08
CA PRO A 222 17.49 -0.62 -14.37
C PRO A 222 17.19 -1.62 -13.24
N ILE A 223 17.06 -1.16 -12.00
CA ILE A 223 16.70 -2.02 -10.85
C ILE A 223 15.22 -2.41 -10.92
N ILE A 224 14.34 -1.44 -11.19
CA ILE A 224 12.91 -1.65 -11.38
C ILE A 224 12.66 -2.58 -12.56
N MET A 225 13.36 -2.37 -13.69
CA MET A 225 13.25 -3.24 -14.87
C MET A 225 13.69 -4.68 -14.60
N LYS A 226 14.61 -4.90 -13.65
CA LYS A 226 15.00 -6.25 -13.18
C LYS A 226 14.03 -6.83 -12.14
N ALA A 227 13.28 -5.98 -11.46
CA ALA A 227 12.32 -6.37 -10.44
C ALA A 227 10.95 -6.77 -11.02
N ILE A 228 10.57 -6.25 -12.19
CA ILE A 228 9.33 -6.63 -12.87
C ILE A 228 9.48 -7.94 -13.67
N PRO A 229 8.38 -8.66 -13.95
CA PRO A 229 8.38 -9.85 -14.79
C PRO A 229 8.92 -9.57 -16.21
N PRO A 230 9.66 -10.53 -16.81
CA PRO A 230 10.36 -10.30 -18.08
C PRO A 230 9.43 -10.03 -19.26
N ASP A 231 8.26 -10.66 -19.27
CA ASP A 231 7.20 -10.43 -20.26
C ASP A 231 6.67 -8.98 -20.21
N LEU A 232 6.42 -8.48 -18.99
CA LEU A 232 6.00 -7.09 -18.79
C LEU A 232 7.12 -6.10 -19.16
N ALA A 233 8.38 -6.42 -18.82
CA ALA A 233 9.54 -5.63 -19.20
C ALA A 233 9.72 -5.54 -20.73
N LEU A 234 9.54 -6.67 -21.43
CA LEU A 234 9.58 -6.73 -22.89
C LEU A 234 8.46 -5.90 -23.50
N GLU A 235 7.25 -5.99 -22.98
CA GLU A 235 6.12 -5.20 -23.49
C GLU A 235 6.34 -3.69 -23.28
N TYR A 236 6.87 -3.31 -22.11
CA TYR A 236 7.26 -1.92 -21.83
C TYR A 236 8.29 -1.40 -22.84
N ASN A 237 9.38 -2.15 -23.07
CA ASN A 237 10.42 -1.79 -24.03
C ASN A 237 9.86 -1.67 -25.46
N ARG A 238 9.01 -2.62 -25.88
CA ARG A 238 8.35 -2.60 -27.19
C ARG A 238 7.48 -1.34 -27.38
N LYS A 239 6.74 -0.91 -26.36
CA LYS A 239 5.94 0.33 -26.41
C LYS A 239 6.83 1.57 -26.44
N HIS A 240 7.93 1.57 -25.68
CA HIS A 240 8.88 2.69 -25.65
C HIS A 240 9.66 2.86 -26.96
N GLU A 241 10.05 1.78 -27.63
CA GLU A 241 10.70 1.83 -28.94
C GLU A 241 9.78 2.40 -30.02
N LYS A 242 8.49 1.99 -30.04
CA LYS A 242 7.49 2.55 -30.97
C LYS A 242 7.26 4.05 -30.77
N LYS A 243 7.31 4.53 -29.52
CA LYS A 243 7.16 5.95 -29.19
C LYS A 243 8.39 6.78 -29.56
N ASN A 244 9.58 6.21 -29.44
CA ASN A 244 10.85 6.88 -29.76
C ASN A 244 11.28 6.75 -31.23
N ASN A 245 10.63 5.88 -32.02
CA ASN A 245 10.90 5.73 -33.45
C ASN A 245 9.61 5.65 -34.29
N PRO A 246 8.94 6.80 -34.55
CA PRO A 246 7.68 6.85 -35.32
C PRO A 246 7.82 6.50 -36.81
N LYS A 247 9.04 6.20 -37.30
CA LYS A 247 9.33 5.97 -38.72
C LYS A 247 9.30 4.49 -39.16
N SER A 248 8.86 3.56 -38.33
CA SER A 248 8.73 2.13 -38.71
C SER A 248 7.32 1.73 -39.17
N LEU A 249 6.42 2.72 -39.38
CA LEU A 249 5.03 2.51 -39.81
C LEU A 249 4.76 2.91 -41.27
N ILE A 250 5.79 2.89 -42.12
CA ILE A 250 5.62 2.98 -43.58
C ILE A 250 6.26 1.75 -44.21
#